data_AF-A3V651-F1
#
_entry.id   AF-A3V651-F1
#
_cell.length_a   1.000
_cell.length_b   1.000
_cell.length_c   1.000
_cell.angle_alpha   90.00
_cell.angle_beta   90.00
_cell.angle_gamma   90.00
#
_symmetry.space_group_name_H-M   'P 1'
#
loop_
_entity.id
_entity.type
_entity.pdbx_description
1 polymer ?
#
loop_
_entity_poly.entity_id
_entity_poly.type
_entity_poly.pdbx_seq_one_letter_code
_entity_poly.pdbx_strand_id
1 'polypeptide(L)'
;MSIHHNNPGPGHHGLPGANSPILRNLEIYWQSLRHARHIPARNDIAPQGIDAALPYAFILQRVGPGVARMRVAGQKIHELLRMDARGMPVSVLFAPDSREQLRALVETAFTQPAIVAASLIAPAQRFRTALSGTILMLPLRDENDQTSRVLGALVSDGATDDRPRRFDLAPGRAVRIDTLAITLASSQPVPPPADVAPQTQRPDVVRPALRLVIDNG
;
A
#
# COMPACT_ATOMS: atom_id res chain seq x y z
N MET A 1 -41.52 -28.04 12.53
CA MET A 1 -40.26 -27.47 13.05
C MET A 1 -39.35 -27.27 11.84
N SER A 2 -39.46 -26.11 11.18
CA SER A 2 -38.85 -25.88 9.86
C SER A 2 -37.52 -25.16 10.02
N ILE A 3 -36.44 -25.88 9.73
CA ILE A 3 -35.08 -25.38 9.64
C ILE A 3 -34.95 -24.43 8.45
N HIS A 4 -34.90 -23.12 8.73
CA HIS A 4 -34.54 -22.09 7.75
C HIS A 4 -33.06 -22.26 7.35
N HIS A 5 -32.82 -22.94 6.23
CA HIS A 5 -31.54 -22.88 5.54
C HIS A 5 -31.45 -21.55 4.80
N ASN A 6 -30.88 -20.54 5.45
CA ASN A 6 -30.47 -19.32 4.76
C ASN A 6 -29.17 -19.63 4.01
N ASN A 7 -29.29 -20.09 2.77
CA ASN A 7 -28.17 -20.26 1.87
C ASN A 7 -27.90 -18.92 1.18
N PRO A 8 -26.81 -18.18 1.49
CA PRO A 8 -26.43 -17.05 0.65
C PRO A 8 -26.06 -17.61 -0.72
N GLY A 9 -26.85 -17.25 -1.74
CA GLY A 9 -26.65 -17.72 -3.11
C GLY A 9 -25.21 -17.49 -3.60
N PRO A 10 -24.76 -18.25 -4.61
CA PRO A 10 -23.41 -18.13 -5.15
C PRO A 10 -23.28 -16.74 -5.78
N GLY A 11 -22.73 -15.80 -5.01
CA GLY A 11 -22.46 -14.46 -5.51
C GLY A 11 -21.53 -14.59 -6.71
N HIS A 12 -21.92 -14.00 -7.83
CA HIS A 12 -21.08 -13.85 -9.01
C HIS A 12 -19.71 -13.32 -8.57
N HIS A 13 -18.74 -14.22 -8.43
CA HIS A 13 -17.40 -13.83 -8.05
C HIS A 13 -16.68 -13.35 -9.30
N GLY A 14 -17.15 -12.21 -9.81
CA GLY A 14 -16.40 -11.44 -10.80
C GLY A 14 -15.02 -11.15 -10.23
N LEU A 15 -14.01 -11.20 -11.09
CA LEU A 15 -12.64 -10.86 -10.71
C LEU A 15 -12.63 -9.51 -9.98
N PRO A 16 -11.91 -9.38 -8.84
CA PRO A 16 -11.83 -8.12 -8.11
C PRO A 16 -11.46 -6.96 -9.04
N GLY A 17 -12.29 -5.91 -9.01
CA GLY A 17 -12.13 -4.70 -9.82
C GLY A 17 -12.94 -4.69 -11.12
N ALA A 18 -13.35 -5.86 -11.64
CA ALA A 18 -14.06 -5.95 -12.92
C ALA A 18 -15.45 -5.29 -12.91
N ASN A 19 -16.12 -5.30 -11.75
CA ASN A 19 -17.48 -4.80 -11.61
C ASN A 19 -17.56 -3.30 -11.28
N SER A 20 -16.44 -2.62 -11.01
CA SER A 20 -16.42 -1.20 -10.68
C SER A 20 -15.90 -0.39 -11.87
N PRO A 21 -16.73 0.49 -12.48
CA PRO A 21 -16.27 1.35 -13.58
C PRO A 21 -15.09 2.25 -13.19
N ILE A 22 -15.06 2.70 -11.93
CA ILE A 22 -13.97 3.53 -11.39
C ILE A 22 -12.64 2.77 -11.41
N LEU A 23 -12.62 1.55 -10.86
CA LEU A 23 -11.41 0.72 -10.80
C LEU A 23 -10.98 0.28 -12.20
N ARG A 24 -11.94 -0.11 -13.04
CA ARG A 24 -11.68 -0.49 -14.43
C ARG A 24 -11.06 0.65 -15.25
N ASN A 25 -11.62 1.86 -15.15
CA ASN A 25 -11.11 3.02 -15.88
C ASN A 25 -9.72 3.43 -15.38
N LEU A 26 -9.48 3.37 -14.07
CA LEU A 26 -8.17 3.63 -13.48
C LEU A 26 -7.12 2.63 -13.99
N GLU A 27 -7.46 1.35 -14.05
CA GLU A 27 -6.58 0.30 -14.59
C GLU A 27 -6.30 0.50 -16.09
N ILE A 28 -7.33 0.78 -16.89
CA ILE A 28 -7.18 1.08 -18.33
C ILE A 28 -6.28 2.29 -18.55
N TYR A 29 -6.49 3.36 -17.79
CA TYR A 29 -5.65 4.55 -17.84
C TYR A 29 -4.19 4.20 -17.54
N TRP A 30 -3.93 3.49 -16.44
CA TRP A 30 -2.58 3.09 -16.07
C TRP A 30 -1.93 2.19 -17.14
N GLN A 31 -2.68 1.23 -17.69
CA GLN A 31 -2.21 0.36 -18.78
C GLN A 31 -1.83 1.17 -20.04
N SER A 32 -2.56 2.25 -20.33
CA SER A 32 -2.28 3.12 -21.48
C SER A 32 -0.93 3.84 -21.39
N LEU A 33 -0.46 4.13 -20.17
CA LEU A 33 0.82 4.80 -19.92
C LEU A 33 2.03 3.85 -20.08
N ARG A 34 1.82 2.53 -19.95
CA ARG A 34 2.89 1.53 -19.93
C ARG A 34 3.55 1.30 -21.30
N HIS A 35 2.93 1.74 -22.41
CA HIS A 35 3.37 1.44 -23.78
C HIS A 35 3.87 -0.02 -23.93
N ALA A 36 3.15 -0.95 -23.31
CA ALA A 36 3.37 -2.40 -23.22
C ALA A 36 4.65 -2.92 -22.52
N ARG A 37 5.66 -2.10 -22.17
CA ARG A 37 6.95 -2.64 -21.68
C ARG A 37 7.49 -2.07 -20.36
N HIS A 38 6.93 -0.99 -19.82
CA HIS A 38 7.49 -0.36 -18.62
C HIS A 38 6.43 -0.06 -17.56
N ILE A 39 6.83 -0.02 -16.30
CA ILE A 39 5.96 0.47 -15.23
C ILE A 39 5.89 2.00 -15.37
N PRO A 40 4.71 2.64 -15.41
CA PRO A 40 4.63 4.10 -15.48
C PRO A 40 5.38 4.76 -14.31
N ALA A 41 6.08 5.85 -14.58
CA ALA A 41 6.62 6.69 -13.53
C ALA A 41 5.48 7.44 -12.85
N ARG A 42 5.65 7.81 -11.58
CA ARG A 42 4.66 8.65 -10.88
C ARG A 42 4.36 9.95 -11.64
N ASN A 43 5.35 10.53 -12.33
CA ASN A 43 5.20 11.80 -13.05
C ASN A 43 4.41 11.64 -14.36
N ASP A 44 4.22 10.41 -14.86
CA ASP A 44 3.37 10.14 -16.02
C ASP A 44 1.87 10.21 -15.66
N ILE A 45 1.54 10.10 -14.37
CA ILE A 45 0.16 10.16 -13.89
C ILE A 45 -0.33 11.62 -13.90
N ALA A 46 -1.21 11.92 -14.84
CA ALA A 46 -1.94 13.18 -14.89
C ALA A 46 -3.28 13.05 -14.12
N PRO A 47 -3.55 13.87 -13.09
CA PRO A 47 -4.79 13.79 -12.31
C PRO A 47 -6.06 13.85 -13.16
N GLN A 48 -6.05 14.74 -14.15
CA GLN A 48 -7.10 14.92 -15.16
C GLN A 48 -7.43 13.66 -15.99
N GLY A 49 -6.50 12.69 -16.06
CA GLY A 49 -6.76 11.40 -16.70
C GLY A 49 -7.58 10.44 -15.82
N ILE A 50 -7.72 10.73 -14.53
CA ILE A 50 -8.34 9.85 -13.52
C ILE A 50 -9.31 10.59 -12.60
N ASP A 51 -9.89 11.71 -13.05
CA ASP A 51 -10.75 12.59 -12.23
C ASP A 51 -11.84 11.84 -11.46
N ALA A 52 -12.52 10.90 -12.13
CA ALA A 52 -13.57 10.09 -11.52
C ALA A 52 -13.06 9.13 -10.42
N ALA A 53 -11.78 8.73 -10.48
CA ALA A 53 -11.14 7.87 -9.49
C ALA A 53 -10.45 8.65 -8.36
N LEU A 54 -10.15 9.95 -8.54
CA LEU A 54 -9.45 10.77 -7.54
C LEU A 54 -10.05 10.70 -6.13
N PRO A 55 -11.38 10.73 -5.92
CA PRO A 55 -11.95 10.62 -4.57
C PRO A 55 -11.62 9.30 -3.86
N TYR A 56 -11.44 8.23 -4.62
CA TYR A 56 -11.19 6.87 -4.13
C TYR A 56 -9.70 6.49 -4.16
N ALA A 57 -8.91 7.26 -4.90
CA ALA A 57 -7.52 6.98 -5.17
C ALA A 57 -6.61 7.30 -3.97
N PHE A 58 -5.48 6.62 -3.91
CA PHE A 58 -4.39 6.91 -3.00
C PHE A 58 -3.07 6.59 -3.70
N ILE A 59 -2.00 7.22 -3.23
CA ILE A 59 -0.64 6.89 -3.64
C ILE A 59 0.10 6.36 -2.45
N LEU A 60 0.61 5.13 -2.54
CA LEU A 60 1.47 4.55 -1.53
C LEU A 60 2.93 4.75 -1.91
N GLN A 61 3.77 4.93 -0.89
CA GLN A 61 5.22 4.85 -0.99
C GLN A 61 5.71 3.71 -0.09
N ARG A 62 6.55 2.83 -0.63
CA ARG A 62 7.25 1.79 0.11
C ARG A 62 8.21 2.43 1.11
N VAL A 63 8.14 1.99 2.36
CA VAL A 63 9.03 2.44 3.45
C VAL A 63 9.75 1.29 4.14
N GLY A 64 9.46 0.05 3.73
CA GLY A 64 10.08 -1.19 4.19
C GLY A 64 9.39 -2.39 3.56
N PRO A 65 9.86 -3.62 3.85
CA PRO A 65 9.24 -4.85 3.35
C PRO A 65 7.78 -4.97 3.80
N GLY A 66 6.85 -5.01 2.84
CA GLY A 66 5.40 -5.08 3.07
C GLY A 66 4.78 -3.86 3.75
N VAL A 67 5.53 -2.78 3.96
CA VAL A 67 5.04 -1.55 4.60
C VAL A 67 5.03 -0.40 3.60
N ALA A 68 3.84 0.16 3.39
CA ALA A 68 3.64 1.29 2.50
C ALA A 68 2.81 2.38 3.18
N ARG A 69 3.26 3.64 3.08
CA ARG A 69 2.60 4.82 3.62
C ARG A 69 1.84 5.56 2.53
N MET A 70 0.64 6.03 2.85
CA MET A 70 -0.14 6.88 1.97
C MET A 70 0.50 8.27 1.89
N ARG A 71 0.90 8.70 0.70
CA ARG A 71 1.36 10.07 0.42
C ARG A 71 0.23 10.96 -0.06
N VAL A 72 -0.70 10.36 -0.80
CA VAL A 72 -1.93 10.98 -1.28
C VAL A 72 -3.08 10.06 -0.88
N ALA A 73 -4.19 10.65 -0.46
CA ALA A 73 -5.43 9.95 -0.19
C ALA A 73 -6.60 10.82 -0.64
N GLY A 74 -7.51 10.22 -1.40
CA GLY A 74 -8.73 10.86 -1.86
C GLY A 74 -9.74 11.05 -0.74
N GLN A 75 -10.73 11.91 -0.99
CA GLN A 75 -11.74 12.26 0.01
C GLN A 75 -12.48 11.04 0.59
N LYS A 76 -12.80 10.03 -0.23
CA LYS A 76 -13.50 8.82 0.23
C LYS A 76 -12.65 7.97 1.19
N ILE A 77 -11.32 8.03 1.06
CA ILE A 77 -10.39 7.40 2.01
C ILE A 77 -10.44 8.13 3.37
N HIS A 78 -10.47 9.46 3.36
CA HIS A 78 -10.64 10.25 4.59
C HIS A 78 -12.01 10.01 5.23
N GLU A 79 -13.08 9.90 4.45
CA GLU A 79 -14.42 9.57 4.95
C GLU A 79 -14.45 8.17 5.61
N LEU A 80 -13.77 7.19 5.02
CA LEU A 80 -13.68 5.84 5.58
C LEU A 80 -12.92 5.79 6.90
N LEU A 81 -11.85 6.58 7.04
CA LEU A 81 -11.02 6.61 8.24
C LEU A 81 -11.45 7.67 9.26
N ARG A 82 -12.32 8.59 8.86
CA ARG A 82 -12.74 9.77 9.63
C ARG A 82 -11.56 10.63 10.11
N MET A 83 -10.46 10.61 9.36
CA MET A 83 -9.24 11.37 9.63
C MET A 83 -8.43 11.57 8.34
N ASP A 84 -7.43 12.46 8.39
CA ASP A 84 -6.44 12.58 7.32
C ASP A 84 -5.60 11.30 7.24
N ALA A 85 -5.63 10.63 6.09
CA ALA A 85 -4.96 9.37 5.87
C ALA A 85 -3.51 9.56 5.39
N ARG A 86 -3.10 10.78 5.04
CA ARG A 86 -1.74 11.07 4.59
C ARG A 86 -0.74 10.79 5.71
N GLY A 87 0.39 10.18 5.35
CA GLY A 87 1.42 9.71 6.27
C GLY A 87 1.11 8.37 6.94
N MET A 88 -0.15 7.93 6.97
CA MET A 88 -0.55 6.69 7.62
C MET A 88 -0.19 5.46 6.77
N PRO A 89 0.14 4.32 7.38
CA PRO A 89 0.35 3.08 6.64
C PRO A 89 -0.98 2.59 6.05
N VAL A 90 -0.97 1.97 4.87
CA VAL A 90 -2.20 1.46 4.22
C VAL A 90 -2.96 0.45 5.10
N SER A 91 -2.26 -0.23 6.01
CA SER A 91 -2.83 -1.18 6.98
C SER A 91 -3.86 -0.57 7.95
N VAL A 92 -3.98 0.76 8.05
CA VAL A 92 -5.04 1.41 8.86
C VAL A 92 -6.43 1.20 8.28
N LEU A 93 -6.54 0.94 6.98
CA LEU A 93 -7.81 0.62 6.29
C LEU A 93 -8.30 -0.80 6.63
N PHE A 94 -7.47 -1.61 7.29
CA PHE A 94 -7.72 -3.03 7.49
C PHE A 94 -7.79 -3.39 8.98
N ALA A 95 -8.60 -4.39 9.31
CA ALA A 95 -8.59 -4.95 10.66
C ALA A 95 -7.26 -5.67 10.93
N PRO A 96 -6.84 -5.82 12.21
CA PRO A 96 -5.56 -6.42 12.58
C PRO A 96 -5.30 -7.78 11.90
N ASP A 97 -6.30 -8.65 11.86
CA ASP A 97 -6.18 -10.02 11.34
C ASP A 97 -5.89 -10.06 9.83
N SER A 98 -6.30 -9.01 9.11
CA SER A 98 -6.09 -8.89 7.66
C SER A 98 -4.75 -8.26 7.27
N ARG A 99 -3.98 -7.76 8.25
CA ARG A 99 -2.75 -7.00 7.98
C ARG A 99 -1.64 -7.87 7.41
N GLU A 100 -1.55 -9.13 7.82
CA GLU A 100 -0.51 -10.04 7.30
C GLU A 100 -0.75 -10.38 5.83
N GLN A 101 -2.00 -10.68 5.46
CA GLN A 101 -2.37 -10.89 4.07
C GLN A 101 -2.16 -9.63 3.23
N LEU A 102 -2.54 -8.46 3.75
CA LEU A 102 -2.26 -7.18 3.08
C LEU A 102 -0.76 -6.96 2.87
N ARG A 103 0.07 -7.27 3.88
CA ARG A 103 1.53 -7.15 3.82
C ARG A 103 2.10 -7.95 2.65
N ALA A 104 1.62 -9.18 2.48
CA ALA A 104 2.00 -10.04 1.35
C ALA A 104 1.59 -9.42 0.00
N LEU A 105 0.34 -8.95 -0.14
CA LEU A 105 -0.14 -8.33 -1.38
C LEU A 105 0.62 -7.06 -1.76
N VAL A 106 0.91 -6.21 -0.77
CA VAL A 106 1.71 -4.99 -0.95
C VAL A 106 3.12 -5.35 -1.35
N GLU A 107 3.73 -6.36 -0.73
CA GLU A 107 5.06 -6.82 -1.10
C GLU A 107 5.10 -7.41 -2.51
N THR A 108 4.09 -8.18 -2.91
CA THR A 108 3.96 -8.65 -4.30
C THR A 108 3.91 -7.47 -5.27
N ALA A 109 3.08 -6.45 -5.01
CA ALA A 109 2.97 -5.28 -5.87
C ALA A 109 4.31 -4.53 -6.07
N PHE A 110 5.24 -4.59 -5.11
CA PHE A 110 6.55 -3.95 -5.21
C PHE A 110 7.66 -4.87 -5.74
N THR A 111 7.71 -6.13 -5.31
CA THR A 111 8.84 -7.06 -5.60
C THR A 111 8.64 -7.84 -6.89
N GLN A 112 7.40 -8.16 -7.22
CA GLN A 112 7.00 -8.78 -8.47
C GLN A 112 5.94 -7.87 -9.08
N PRO A 113 6.32 -6.72 -9.67
CA PRO A 113 5.37 -5.70 -10.05
C PRO A 113 4.19 -6.28 -10.82
N ALA A 114 3.05 -6.24 -10.14
CA ALA A 114 1.83 -6.90 -10.55
C ALA A 114 0.68 -5.94 -10.31
N ILE A 115 -0.32 -6.03 -11.17
CA ILE A 115 -1.62 -5.44 -10.88
C ILE A 115 -2.26 -6.33 -9.81
N VAL A 116 -2.53 -5.76 -8.64
CA VAL A 116 -3.13 -6.49 -7.53
C VAL A 116 -4.50 -5.91 -7.24
N ALA A 117 -5.54 -6.74 -7.30
CA ALA A 117 -6.88 -6.38 -6.90
C ALA A 117 -7.42 -7.38 -5.88
N ALA A 118 -8.05 -6.90 -4.81
CA ALA A 118 -8.60 -7.77 -3.77
C ALA A 118 -10.00 -7.32 -3.39
N SER A 119 -10.91 -8.30 -3.27
CA SER A 119 -12.24 -8.04 -2.73
C SER A 119 -12.16 -7.89 -1.22
N LEU A 120 -12.89 -6.92 -0.67
CA LEU A 120 -12.88 -6.52 0.72
C LEU A 120 -14.26 -6.71 1.34
N ILE A 121 -14.31 -6.86 2.66
CA ILE A 121 -15.56 -6.80 3.42
C ILE A 121 -15.31 -6.12 4.77
N ALA A 122 -16.11 -5.13 5.14
CA ALA A 122 -16.22 -4.71 6.52
C ALA A 122 -17.38 -5.49 7.14
N PRO A 123 -17.14 -6.32 8.18
CA PRO A 123 -18.19 -7.13 8.78
C PRO A 123 -19.30 -6.26 9.39
N ALA A 124 -20.50 -6.82 9.46
CA ALA A 124 -21.61 -6.17 10.14
C ALA A 124 -21.26 -5.93 11.61
N GLN A 125 -21.69 -4.79 12.13
CA GLN A 125 -21.53 -4.43 13.55
C GLN A 125 -22.90 -4.09 14.12
N ARG A 126 -22.99 -3.98 15.45
CA ARG A 126 -24.25 -3.57 16.09
C ARG A 126 -24.72 -2.24 15.47
N PHE A 127 -25.94 -2.22 14.92
CA PHE A 127 -26.56 -1.10 14.18
C PHE A 127 -25.93 -0.75 12.81
N ARG A 128 -25.18 -1.67 12.20
CA ARG A 128 -24.47 -1.43 10.94
C ARG A 128 -24.47 -2.66 10.05
N THR A 129 -24.88 -2.48 8.80
CA THR A 129 -24.75 -3.52 7.78
C THR A 129 -23.28 -3.75 7.42
N ALA A 130 -23.01 -4.95 6.90
CA ALA A 130 -21.74 -5.25 6.26
C ALA A 130 -21.56 -4.37 5.02
N LEU A 131 -20.32 -3.99 4.74
CA LEU A 131 -19.95 -3.16 3.59
C LEU A 131 -18.99 -3.95 2.72
N SER A 132 -19.32 -4.16 1.45
CA SER A 132 -18.37 -4.75 0.51
C SER A 132 -17.48 -3.67 -0.09
N GLY A 133 -16.30 -4.05 -0.54
CA GLY A 133 -15.47 -3.15 -1.33
C GLY A 133 -14.45 -3.89 -2.16
N THR A 134 -13.67 -3.15 -2.92
CA THR A 134 -12.54 -3.66 -3.69
C THR A 134 -11.41 -2.65 -3.60
N ILE A 135 -10.20 -3.16 -3.39
CA ILE A 135 -8.97 -2.40 -3.53
C ILE A 135 -8.23 -2.82 -4.79
N LEU A 136 -7.72 -1.84 -5.53
CA LEU A 136 -6.83 -2.01 -6.67
C LEU A 136 -5.49 -1.35 -6.35
N MET A 137 -4.39 -2.00 -6.73
CA MET A 137 -3.03 -1.54 -6.56
C MET A 137 -2.27 -1.72 -7.89
N LEU A 138 -1.74 -0.62 -8.39
CA LEU A 138 -1.04 -0.51 -9.66
C LEU A 138 0.38 0.01 -9.38
N PRO A 139 1.44 -0.74 -9.72
CA PRO A 139 2.80 -0.35 -9.41
C PRO A 139 3.21 0.90 -10.18
N LEU A 140 4.07 1.72 -9.57
CA LEU A 140 4.67 2.91 -10.16
C LEU A 140 6.16 2.97 -9.87
N ARG A 141 6.92 3.53 -10.81
CA ARG A 141 8.33 3.87 -10.60
C ARG A 141 8.49 5.23 -9.93
N ASP A 142 9.55 5.36 -9.15
CA ASP A 142 10.08 6.65 -8.72
C ASP A 142 11.09 7.22 -9.72
N GLU A 143 11.74 8.31 -9.32
CA GLU A 143 12.75 9.03 -10.11
C GLU A 143 14.03 8.21 -10.33
N ASN A 144 14.26 7.16 -9.53
CA ASN A 144 15.41 6.27 -9.62
C ASN A 144 15.08 4.96 -10.36
N ASP A 145 13.97 4.95 -11.11
CA ASP A 145 13.45 3.78 -11.82
C ASP A 145 13.05 2.60 -10.94
N GLN A 146 12.98 2.79 -9.62
CA GLN A 146 12.63 1.73 -8.69
C GLN A 146 11.11 1.64 -8.53
N THR A 147 10.59 0.41 -8.46
CA THR A 147 9.17 0.19 -8.13
C THR A 147 8.97 0.40 -6.63
N SER A 148 8.87 1.67 -6.22
CA SER A 148 8.74 2.09 -4.82
C SER A 148 7.42 2.78 -4.52
N ARG A 149 6.56 2.96 -5.53
CA ARG A 149 5.26 3.62 -5.41
C ARG A 149 4.14 2.74 -5.96
N VAL A 150 2.92 2.96 -5.47
CA VAL A 150 1.70 2.32 -5.98
C VAL A 150 0.63 3.38 -6.13
N LEU A 151 -0.01 3.43 -7.29
CA LEU A 151 -1.31 4.07 -7.46
C LEU A 151 -2.37 3.05 -7.11
N GLY A 152 -3.21 3.36 -6.14
CA GLY A 152 -4.32 2.47 -5.80
C GLY A 152 -5.63 3.22 -5.68
N ALA A 153 -6.72 2.46 -5.63
CA ALA A 153 -8.04 2.97 -5.32
C ALA A 153 -8.82 1.96 -4.51
N LEU A 154 -9.64 2.45 -3.57
CA LEU A 154 -10.54 1.63 -2.78
C LEU A 154 -11.96 2.13 -3.00
N VAL A 155 -12.80 1.28 -3.59
CA VAL A 155 -14.23 1.54 -3.79
C VAL A 155 -15.02 0.62 -2.88
N SER A 156 -15.97 1.17 -2.13
CA SER A 156 -16.90 0.41 -1.29
C SER A 156 -18.33 0.53 -1.78
N ASP A 157 -19.06 -0.58 -1.75
CA ASP A 157 -20.45 -0.67 -2.19
C ASP A 157 -21.37 -0.40 -1.00
N GLY A 158 -21.86 0.84 -0.89
CA GLY A 158 -22.78 1.26 0.16
C GLY A 158 -22.42 2.61 0.78
N ALA A 159 -23.27 3.08 1.69
CA ALA A 159 -23.05 4.35 2.38
C ALA A 159 -22.02 4.20 3.51
N THR A 160 -21.04 5.10 3.54
CA THR A 160 -20.14 5.27 4.68
C THR A 160 -20.89 5.97 5.82
N ASP A 161 -20.78 5.45 7.04
CA ASP A 161 -21.39 6.02 8.25
C ASP A 161 -20.39 6.86 9.05
N ASP A 162 -20.85 7.57 10.09
CA ASP A 162 -20.05 8.53 10.88
C ASP A 162 -18.96 7.95 11.79
N ARG A 163 -18.58 6.67 11.64
CA ARG A 163 -17.42 6.12 12.37
C ARG A 163 -16.47 5.42 11.40
N PRO A 164 -15.18 5.31 11.75
CA PRO A 164 -14.21 4.66 10.88
C PRO A 164 -14.62 3.22 10.53
N ARG A 165 -14.45 2.86 9.25
CA ARG A 165 -14.68 1.52 8.72
C ARG A 165 -13.34 0.88 8.38
N ARG A 166 -13.12 -0.32 8.92
CA ARG A 166 -11.98 -1.17 8.57
C ARG A 166 -12.48 -2.39 7.81
N PHE A 167 -11.69 -2.82 6.84
CA PHE A 167 -12.00 -3.95 5.99
C PHE A 167 -11.19 -5.18 6.37
N ASP A 168 -11.74 -6.32 5.99
CA ASP A 168 -11.11 -7.62 6.05
C ASP A 168 -10.79 -8.17 4.67
N LEU A 169 -9.65 -8.85 4.60
CA LEU A 169 -9.21 -9.73 3.52
C LEU A 169 -9.44 -11.16 4.02
N ALA A 170 -10.68 -11.64 3.96
CA ALA A 170 -11.03 -12.95 4.51
C ALA A 170 -10.50 -14.10 3.63
N PRO A 171 -10.13 -15.26 4.22
CA PRO A 171 -9.86 -16.48 3.46
C PRO A 171 -11.03 -16.84 2.54
N GLY A 172 -10.74 -17.18 1.27
CA GLY A 172 -11.75 -17.51 0.26
C GLY A 172 -12.32 -16.30 -0.50
N ARG A 173 -11.88 -15.08 -0.19
CA ARG A 173 -12.20 -13.87 -0.96
C ARG A 173 -11.25 -13.73 -2.14
N ALA A 174 -11.74 -13.39 -3.34
CA ALA A 174 -10.85 -13.30 -4.51
C ALA A 174 -9.80 -12.22 -4.35
N VAL A 175 -8.62 -12.63 -4.78
CA VAL A 175 -7.48 -11.80 -5.08
C VAL A 175 -7.12 -12.08 -6.54
N ARG A 176 -6.90 -11.01 -7.31
CA ARG A 176 -6.31 -11.06 -8.65
C ARG A 176 -4.90 -10.49 -8.55
N ILE A 177 -3.94 -11.22 -9.10
CA ILE A 177 -2.54 -10.81 -9.22
C ILE A 177 -2.14 -11.05 -10.67
N ASP A 178 -2.02 -9.97 -11.44
CA ASP A 178 -1.56 -10.03 -12.82
C ASP A 178 -0.12 -9.55 -12.88
N THR A 179 0.83 -10.49 -12.82
CA THR A 179 2.26 -10.20 -12.87
C THR A 179 2.62 -9.58 -14.21
N LEU A 180 3.25 -8.41 -14.16
CA LEU A 180 3.71 -7.73 -15.37
C LEU A 180 4.99 -8.43 -15.84
N ALA A 181 4.95 -9.05 -17.01
CA ALA A 181 6.13 -9.65 -17.64
C ALA A 181 7.12 -8.55 -18.08
N ILE A 182 7.88 -8.04 -17.12
CA ILE A 182 8.89 -6.99 -17.28
C ILE A 182 10.19 -7.54 -16.75
N THR A 183 11.24 -7.51 -17.58
CA THR A 183 12.61 -7.73 -17.10
C THR A 183 13.01 -6.50 -16.30
N LEU A 184 12.77 -6.51 -15.00
CA LEU A 184 13.24 -5.45 -14.12
C LEU A 184 14.71 -5.69 -13.82
N ALA A 185 15.53 -4.65 -13.91
CA ALA A 185 16.77 -4.63 -13.16
C ALA A 185 16.37 -4.78 -11.69
N SER A 186 16.80 -5.88 -11.07
CA SER A 186 16.42 -6.32 -9.73
C SER A 186 16.35 -5.16 -8.74
N SER A 187 15.18 -4.97 -8.11
CA SER A 187 14.99 -4.03 -7.00
C SER A 187 16.02 -4.34 -5.91
N GLN A 188 16.96 -3.44 -5.67
CA GLN A 188 17.86 -3.58 -4.54
C GLN A 188 17.03 -3.51 -3.24
N PRO A 189 17.29 -4.37 -2.24
CA PRO A 189 16.67 -4.24 -0.93
C PRO A 189 16.84 -2.82 -0.43
N VAL A 190 15.75 -2.19 0.02
CA VAL A 190 15.85 -0.92 0.76
C VAL A 190 16.80 -1.17 1.93
N PRO A 191 17.97 -0.51 1.99
CA PRO A 191 18.85 -0.69 3.13
C PRO A 191 18.06 -0.31 4.39
N PRO A 192 18.17 -1.09 5.48
CA PRO A 192 17.58 -0.69 6.75
C PRO A 192 18.04 0.73 7.08
N PRO A 193 17.19 1.56 7.74
CA PRO A 193 17.63 2.87 8.19
C PRO A 193 18.93 2.67 8.98
N ALA A 194 19.99 3.33 8.53
CA ALA A 194 21.27 3.28 9.21
C ALA A 194 21.01 3.63 10.68
N ASP A 195 21.30 2.66 11.54
CA ASP A 195 21.25 2.83 12.98
C ASP A 195 22.01 4.12 13.29
N VAL A 196 21.35 5.05 13.99
CA VAL A 196 22.01 6.23 14.50
C VAL A 196 22.99 5.70 15.55
N ALA A 197 24.21 5.38 15.11
CA ALA A 197 25.26 4.94 15.99
C ALA A 197 25.37 5.97 17.14
N PRO A 198 25.29 5.56 18.41
CA PRO A 198 25.59 6.47 19.50
C PRO A 198 27.02 6.98 19.27
N GLN A 199 27.16 8.31 19.24
CA GLN A 199 28.43 8.98 19.08
C GLN A 199 29.34 8.59 20.24
N THR A 200 30.19 7.58 20.04
CA THR A 200 31.25 7.22 20.99
C THR A 200 32.31 8.31 20.94
N GLN A 201 32.22 9.16 21.95
CA GLN A 201 33.25 9.98 22.56
C GLN A 201 34.70 9.73 22.09
N ARG A 202 35.24 10.76 21.43
CA ARG A 202 36.62 11.29 21.33
C ARG A 202 37.81 10.33 21.07
N PRO A 203 38.69 10.68 20.10
CA PRO A 203 39.86 9.89 19.76
C PRO A 203 40.98 9.99 20.80
N ASP A 204 41.49 8.81 21.11
CA ASP A 204 42.71 8.50 21.85
C ASP A 204 43.94 9.04 21.09
N VAL A 205 44.71 9.93 21.73
CA VAL A 205 46.05 10.34 21.26
C VAL A 205 47.06 9.66 22.19
N VAL A 206 47.63 8.56 21.73
CA VAL A 206 48.83 7.96 22.31
C VAL A 206 50.03 8.31 21.44
N ARG A 207 51.08 8.86 22.08
CA ARG A 207 52.54 8.62 21.89
C ARG A 207 53.36 9.82 22.42
N PRO A 208 54.64 9.63 22.80
CA PRO A 208 55.18 8.76 23.84
C PRO A 208 56.14 9.52 24.79
N ALA A 209 56.65 8.84 25.81
CA ALA A 209 57.54 9.36 26.85
C ALA A 209 58.93 9.76 26.34
N LEU A 210 59.45 10.90 26.83
CA LEU A 210 60.88 11.17 26.98
C LEU A 210 61.12 11.87 28.32
N ARG A 211 62.12 11.34 29.03
CA ARG A 211 62.51 11.63 30.40
C ARG A 211 63.77 12.51 30.36
N LEU A 212 63.79 13.64 31.06
CA LEU A 212 65.05 14.21 31.54
C LEU A 212 64.81 15.05 32.82
N VAL A 213 65.62 14.72 33.82
CA VAL A 213 65.91 15.42 35.09
C VAL A 213 66.51 16.81 34.72
N ILE A 214 66.39 17.90 35.49
CA ILE A 214 67.24 18.30 36.64
C ILE A 214 66.67 19.62 37.26
N ASP A 215 66.92 19.77 38.57
CA ASP A 215 66.77 20.87 39.53
C ASP A 215 66.99 22.34 39.08
N ASN A 216 66.34 23.30 39.77
CA ASN A 216 66.91 24.14 40.86
C ASN A 216 66.16 25.49 41.03
N GLY A 217 65.82 25.82 42.29
CA GLY A 217 65.33 27.13 42.72
C GLY A 217 64.63 27.06 44.06
#